data_AF-A0A955M9A2-F1
#
_entry.id   AF-A0A955M9A2-F1
#
_cell.length_a   1.000
_cell.length_b   1.000
_cell.length_c   1.000
_cell.angle_alpha   90.00
_cell.angle_beta   90.00
_cell.angle_gamma   90.00
#
_symmetry.space_group_name_H-M   'P 1'
#
loop_
_entity.id
_entity.type
_entity.pdbx_description
1 polymer ?
#
loop_
_entity_poly.entity_id
_entity_poly.type
_entity_poly.pdbx_seq_one_letter_code
_entity_poly.pdbx_strand_id
1 'polypeptide(L)'
;MLTQYIILLAGAVLLILLIPQCVKIIHEDERLAVLEMGRMTGLIGPGLQFILPGTRTYVSVIQGDPGELLGPKIAHINGFHLPVRLEPVDRVPVLPSLVRVAGFSEQGILVECVEELASDQ
;
A
#
# COMPACT_ATOMS: atom_id res chain seq x y z
N MET A 1 20.56 42.67 7.65
CA MET A 1 19.71 42.28 8.80
C MET A 1 18.29 41.92 8.36
N LEU A 2 17.50 42.85 7.79
CA LEU A 2 16.10 42.59 7.38
C LEU A 2 15.93 41.38 6.43
N THR A 3 16.77 41.29 5.38
CA THR A 3 16.71 40.18 4.41
C THR A 3 16.93 38.81 5.04
N GLN A 4 17.81 38.72 6.04
CA GLN A 4 18.08 37.46 6.75
C GLN A 4 16.87 37.02 7.57
N TYR A 5 16.18 37.95 8.22
CA TYR A 5 14.94 37.65 8.95
C TYR A 5 13.82 37.16 8.01
N ILE A 6 13.67 37.77 6.84
CA ILE A 6 12.68 37.35 5.84
C ILE A 6 12.96 35.92 5.38
N ILE A 7 14.22 35.58 5.09
CA ILE A 7 14.62 34.23 4.68
C ILE A 7 14.33 33.20 5.79
N LEU A 8 14.67 33.52 7.04
CA LEU A 8 14.41 32.63 8.18
C LEU A 8 12.91 32.42 8.40
N LEU A 9 12.10 33.48 8.31
CA LEU A 9 10.65 33.39 8.43
C LEU A 9 10.06 32.53 7.30
N ALA A 10 10.45 32.77 6.04
CA ALA A 10 9.98 32.00 4.90
C ALA A 10 10.37 30.52 5.03
N GLY A 11 11.60 30.22 5.46
CA GLY A 11 12.05 28.86 5.73
C GLY A 11 11.26 28.18 6.85
N ALA A 12 10.99 28.88 7.96
CA ALA A 12 10.20 28.35 9.07
C ALA A 12 8.76 28.05 8.64
N VAL A 13 8.12 28.95 7.88
CA VAL A 13 6.77 28.73 7.34
C VAL A 13 6.75 27.53 6.40
N LEU A 14 7.71 27.43 5.48
CA LEU A 14 7.83 26.28 4.59
C LEU A 14 7.97 24.96 5.37
N LEU A 15 8.81 24.96 6.40
CA LEU A 15 9.01 23.78 7.24
C LEU A 15 7.71 23.35 7.94
N ILE A 16 6.98 24.31 8.53
CA ILE A 16 5.71 24.04 9.21
C ILE A 16 4.67 23.46 8.23
N LEU A 17 4.65 23.93 6.98
CA LEU A 17 3.73 23.41 5.95
C LEU A 17 4.10 22.01 5.47
N LEU A 18 5.39 21.63 5.50
CA LEU A 18 5.85 20.31 5.06
C LEU A 18 5.66 19.21 6.12
N ILE A 19 5.80 19.54 7.41
CA ILE A 19 5.65 18.56 8.52
C ILE A 19 4.36 17.72 8.42
N PRO A 20 3.15 18.29 8.25
CA PRO A 20 1.93 17.49 8.20
C PRO A 20 1.85 16.59 6.95
N GLN A 21 2.52 16.94 5.86
CA GLN A 21 2.57 16.11 4.65
C GLN A 21 3.45 14.87 4.83
N CYS A 22 4.37 14.90 5.79
CA CYS A 22 5.26 13.80 6.09
C CYS A 22 4.67 12.80 7.10
N VAL A 23 3.49 13.05 7.67
CA VAL A 23 2.91 12.21 8.71
C VAL A 23 1.65 11.54 8.18
N LYS A 24 1.64 10.20 8.19
CA LYS A 24 0.44 9.42 7.87
C LYS A 24 0.12 8.47 9.02
N ILE A 25 -1.15 8.43 9.42
CA ILE A 25 -1.68 7.48 10.40
C ILE A 25 -2.24 6.29 9.64
N ILE A 26 -1.82 5.08 10.02
CA ILE A 26 -2.22 3.81 9.41
C ILE A 26 -3.03 3.01 10.43
N HIS A 27 -4.18 2.50 10.00
CA HIS A 27 -5.08 1.70 10.84
C HIS A 27 -4.60 0.24 10.96
N GLU A 28 -5.12 -0.52 11.92
CA GLU A 28 -4.66 -1.89 12.21
C GLU A 28 -4.88 -2.87 11.05
N ASP A 29 -5.96 -2.65 10.30
CA ASP A 29 -6.38 -3.36 9.08
C ASP A 29 -5.67 -2.86 7.81
N GLU A 30 -4.90 -1.78 7.89
CA GLU A 30 -4.16 -1.19 6.78
C GLU A 30 -2.66 -1.53 6.88
N ARG A 31 -2.04 -1.76 5.73
CA ARG A 31 -0.57 -1.76 5.58
C ARG A 31 -0.18 -0.88 4.40
N LEU A 32 0.98 -0.23 4.54
CA LEU A 32 1.58 0.48 3.41
C LEU A 32 2.58 -0.44 2.70
N ALA A 33 2.27 -0.78 1.46
CA ALA A 33 3.25 -1.35 0.54
C ALA A 33 4.20 -0.24 0.06
N VAL A 34 5.49 -0.41 0.33
CA VAL A 34 6.54 0.52 -0.12
C VAL A 34 7.05 0.03 -1.46
N LEU A 35 6.88 0.86 -2.48
CA LEU A 35 7.42 0.62 -3.81
C LEU A 35 8.59 1.55 -4.09
N GLU A 36 9.72 0.95 -4.45
CA GLU A 36 10.89 1.63 -5.01
C GLU A 36 11.02 1.20 -6.48
N MET A 37 10.93 2.16 -7.40
CA MET A 37 11.03 1.91 -8.85
C MET A 37 10.09 0.80 -9.37
N GLY A 38 8.87 0.72 -8.82
CA GLY A 38 7.87 -0.29 -9.19
C GLY A 38 8.07 -1.67 -8.58
N ARG A 39 9.05 -1.84 -7.67
CA ARG A 39 9.27 -3.08 -6.92
C ARG A 39 8.87 -2.87 -5.47
N MET A 40 8.14 -3.83 -4.90
CA MET A 40 7.84 -3.80 -3.47
C MET A 40 9.11 -4.11 -2.66
N THR A 41 9.52 -3.16 -1.81
CA THR A 41 10.68 -3.33 -0.91
C THR A 41 10.24 -3.88 0.44
N GLY A 42 9.00 -3.59 0.87
CA GLY A 42 8.45 -4.10 2.12
C GLY A 42 7.04 -3.61 2.42
N LEU A 43 6.52 -4.07 3.56
CA LEU A 43 5.27 -3.65 4.15
C LEU A 43 5.55 -2.90 5.44
N ILE A 44 4.92 -1.74 5.61
CA ILE A 44 4.97 -0.97 6.86
C ILE A 44 3.70 -1.25 7.66
N GLY A 45 3.91 -1.58 8.94
CA GLY A 45 2.88 -1.87 9.93
C GLY A 45 1.99 -0.68 10.31
N PRO A 46 0.98 -0.92 11.15
CA PRO A 46 0.02 0.10 11.57
C PRO A 46 0.68 1.11 12.52
N GLY A 47 0.03 2.26 12.71
CA GLY A 47 0.50 3.33 13.59
C GLY A 47 0.93 4.61 12.87
N LEU A 48 1.66 5.46 13.58
CA LEU A 48 2.16 6.74 13.08
C LEU A 48 3.43 6.51 12.25
N GLN A 49 3.36 6.78 10.95
CA GLN A 49 4.48 6.61 10.04
C GLN A 49 4.92 7.93 9.43
N PHE A 50 6.24 8.10 9.34
CA PHE A 50 6.85 9.23 8.66
C PHE A 50 7.15 8.85 7.21
N ILE A 51 6.45 9.49 6.29
CA ILE A 51 6.52 9.23 4.85
C ILE A 51 7.22 10.41 4.21
N LEU A 52 8.40 10.18 3.63
CA LEU A 52 9.08 11.22 2.86
C LEU A 52 8.52 11.27 1.42
N PRO A 53 7.97 12.40 0.97
CA PRO A 53 7.53 12.54 -0.40
C PRO A 53 8.72 12.52 -1.37
N GLY A 54 8.55 11.86 -2.52
CA GLY A 54 9.42 12.01 -3.70
C GLY A 54 10.33 10.82 -4.04
N THR A 55 10.79 10.03 -3.08
CA THR A 55 11.71 8.90 -3.35
C THR A 55 11.02 7.55 -3.45
N ARG A 56 9.88 7.39 -2.78
CA ARG A 56 9.17 6.12 -2.62
C ARG A 56 7.68 6.33 -2.90
N THR A 57 7.07 5.34 -3.53
CA THR A 57 5.61 5.28 -3.67
C THR A 57 5.06 4.42 -2.55
N TYR A 58 4.08 4.94 -1.83
CA TYR A 58 3.44 4.24 -0.72
C TYR A 58 2.01 3.93 -1.12
N VAL A 59 1.66 2.65 -1.19
CA VAL A 59 0.33 2.19 -1.55
C VAL A 59 -0.34 1.65 -0.29
N SER A 60 -1.47 2.25 0.05
CA SER A 60 -2.34 1.74 1.09
C SER A 60 -3.01 0.47 0.60
N VAL A 61 -2.94 -0.58 1.41
CA VAL A 61 -3.63 -1.84 1.18
C VAL A 61 -4.39 -2.16 2.45
N ILE A 62 -5.70 -2.32 2.34
CA ILE A 62 -6.59 -2.62 3.46
C ILE A 62 -7.00 -4.08 3.39
N GLN A 63 -7.14 -4.73 4.54
CA GLN A 63 -7.72 -6.06 4.61
C GLN A 63 -9.15 -6.02 4.03
N GLY A 64 -9.44 -6.93 3.11
CA GLY A 64 -10.71 -6.96 2.40
C GLY A 64 -10.74 -6.17 1.10
N ASP A 65 -9.66 -5.45 0.73
CA ASP A 65 -9.57 -4.76 -0.56
C ASP A 65 -9.71 -5.77 -1.71
N PRO A 66 -10.52 -5.46 -2.73
CA PRO A 66 -10.60 -6.27 -3.93
C PRO A 66 -9.33 -6.09 -4.78
N GLY A 67 -8.95 -7.15 -5.46
CA GLY A 67 -7.87 -7.14 -6.43
C GLY A 67 -8.10 -8.16 -7.54
N GLU A 68 -7.23 -8.11 -8.53
CA GLU A 68 -7.23 -9.06 -9.65
C GLU A 68 -5.90 -9.79 -9.69
N LEU A 69 -5.94 -11.12 -9.60
CA LEU A 69 -4.75 -11.95 -9.71
C LEU A 69 -4.30 -12.00 -11.17
N LEU A 70 -3.12 -11.46 -11.47
CA LEU A 70 -2.54 -11.45 -12.80
C LEU A 70 -1.54 -12.60 -13.01
N GLY A 71 -1.05 -13.18 -11.93
CA GLY A 71 -0.15 -14.32 -11.96
C GLY A 71 -0.02 -14.98 -10.59
N PRO A 72 0.77 -16.07 -10.49
CA PRO A 72 0.86 -16.88 -9.27
C PRO A 72 1.40 -16.13 -8.04
N LYS A 73 2.03 -14.97 -8.23
CA LYS A 73 2.63 -14.15 -7.17
C LYS A 73 2.37 -12.65 -7.35
N ILE A 74 1.48 -12.24 -8.25
CA ILE A 74 1.24 -10.83 -8.57
C ILE A 74 -0.26 -10.58 -8.68
N ALA A 75 -0.74 -9.57 -7.96
CA ALA A 75 -2.11 -9.08 -8.09
C ALA A 75 -2.12 -7.57 -8.37
N HIS A 76 -3.17 -7.14 -9.04
CA HIS A 76 -3.50 -5.75 -9.22
C HIS A 76 -4.41 -5.29 -8.07
N ILE A 77 -3.91 -4.38 -7.22
CA ILE A 77 -4.63 -3.86 -6.06
C ILE A 77 -4.42 -2.34 -6.04
N ASN A 78 -5.51 -1.57 -5.86
CA ASN A 78 -5.48 -0.11 -5.77
C ASN A 78 -4.70 0.59 -6.90
N GLY A 79 -4.74 0.05 -8.12
CA GLY A 79 -4.05 0.64 -9.27
C GLY A 79 -2.58 0.26 -9.40
N PHE A 80 -2.04 -0.61 -8.54
CA PHE A 80 -0.65 -1.06 -8.58
C PHE A 80 -0.53 -2.58 -8.74
N HIS A 81 0.58 -3.03 -9.31
CA HIS A 81 0.95 -4.45 -9.35
C HIS A 81 1.76 -4.77 -8.11
N LEU A 82 1.15 -5.49 -7.18
CA LEU A 82 1.75 -5.85 -5.91
C LEU A 82 2.07 -7.34 -5.89
N PRO A 83 3.25 -7.73 -5.36
CA PRO A 83 3.53 -9.13 -5.14
C PRO A 83 2.67 -9.65 -3.99
N VAL A 84 1.96 -10.74 -4.25
CA VAL A 84 1.03 -11.37 -3.32
C VAL A 84 1.37 -12.83 -3.13
N ARG A 85 0.93 -13.37 -2.00
CA ARG A 85 0.92 -14.81 -1.75
C ARG A 85 -0.52 -15.27 -1.65
N LEU A 86 -0.81 -16.30 -2.41
CA LEU A 86 -2.04 -17.05 -2.25
C LEU A 86 -1.95 -17.79 -0.92
N GLU A 87 -2.95 -17.57 -0.08
CA GLU A 87 -3.22 -18.46 1.03
C GLU A 87 -3.48 -19.87 0.47
N PRO A 88 -3.13 -20.98 1.17
CA PRO A 88 -3.27 -22.32 0.60
C PRO A 88 -4.72 -22.59 0.18
N VAL A 89 -4.97 -22.46 -1.12
CA VAL A 89 -6.20 -22.88 -1.76
C VAL A 89 -5.97 -24.31 -2.23
N ASP A 90 -6.92 -25.20 -1.96
CA ASP A 90 -6.90 -26.60 -2.44
C ASP A 90 -6.86 -26.72 -3.97
N ARG A 91 -7.01 -25.60 -4.69
CA ARG A 91 -7.09 -25.51 -6.15
C ARG A 91 -6.20 -24.39 -6.68
N VAL A 92 -5.57 -24.65 -7.83
CA VAL A 92 -4.84 -23.62 -8.59
C VAL A 92 -5.87 -22.67 -9.21
N PRO A 93 -5.84 -21.36 -8.91
CA PRO A 93 -6.80 -20.43 -9.47
C PRO A 93 -6.62 -20.28 -10.99
N VAL A 94 -7.73 -20.12 -11.69
CA VAL A 94 -7.73 -19.73 -13.11
C VAL A 94 -7.40 -18.24 -13.19
N LEU A 95 -6.52 -17.86 -14.12
CA LEU A 95 -6.02 -16.50 -14.28
C LEU A 95 -6.71 -15.81 -15.48
N PRO A 96 -7.11 -14.53 -15.38
CA PRO A 96 -7.18 -13.72 -14.16
C PRO A 96 -8.34 -14.15 -13.26
N SER A 97 -8.19 -13.96 -11.94
CA SER A 97 -9.24 -14.24 -10.94
C SER A 97 -9.39 -13.07 -9.98
N LEU A 98 -10.63 -12.84 -9.54
CA LEU A 98 -10.89 -11.89 -8.46
C LEU A 98 -10.33 -12.43 -7.15
N VAL A 99 -9.56 -11.59 -6.48
CA VAL A 99 -8.97 -11.89 -5.19
C VAL A 99 -9.36 -10.82 -4.19
N ARG A 100 -9.29 -11.18 -2.91
CA ARG A 100 -9.47 -10.26 -1.80
C ARG A 100 -8.24 -10.33 -0.91
N VAL A 101 -7.84 -9.20 -0.35
CA VAL A 101 -6.75 -9.18 0.63
C VAL A 101 -7.22 -9.87 1.91
N ALA A 102 -6.73 -11.07 2.16
CA ALA A 102 -7.07 -11.85 3.35
C ALA A 102 -6.30 -11.34 4.58
N GLY A 103 -5.08 -10.83 4.38
CA GLY A 103 -4.26 -10.26 5.45
C GLY A 103 -2.83 -9.95 5.01
N PHE A 104 -1.93 -9.88 6.00
CA PHE A 104 -0.55 -9.48 5.79
C PHE A 104 0.41 -10.41 6.53
N SER A 105 1.49 -10.80 5.86
CA SER A 105 2.59 -11.57 6.42
C SER A 105 3.88 -10.74 6.36
N GLU A 106 4.90 -11.13 7.15
CA GLU A 106 6.25 -10.56 7.02
C GLU A 106 6.82 -10.69 5.59
N GLN A 107 6.35 -11.69 4.84
CA GLN A 107 6.84 -12.01 3.50
C GLN A 107 6.00 -11.39 2.37
N GLY A 108 4.92 -10.65 2.69
CA GLY A 108 4.09 -9.99 1.68
C GLY A 108 2.60 -9.97 2.00
N ILE A 109 1.81 -9.52 1.01
CA ILE A 109 0.35 -9.42 1.10
C ILE A 109 -0.25 -10.81 0.87
N LEU A 110 -1.16 -11.24 1.74
CA LEU A 110 -1.90 -12.48 1.60
C LEU A 110 -3.22 -12.19 0.89
N VAL A 111 -3.52 -13.00 -0.12
CA VAL A 111 -4.77 -12.89 -0.88
C VAL A 111 -5.50 -14.23 -0.92
N GLU A 112 -6.81 -14.16 -0.79
CA GLU A 112 -7.74 -15.27 -1.01
C GLU A 112 -8.42 -15.10 -2.36
N CYS A 113 -8.68 -16.21 -3.05
CA CYS A 113 -9.49 -16.19 -4.26
C CYS A 113 -10.96 -16.09 -3.86
N VAL A 114 -11.63 -15.07 -4.38
CA VAL A 114 -13.08 -14.97 -4.25
C VAL A 114 -13.63 -15.74 -5.44
N GLU A 115 -14.09 -16.97 -5.22
CA GLU A 115 -14.95 -17.62 -6.21
C GLU A 115 -16.14 -16.70 -6.42
N GLU A 116 -16.35 -16.22 -7.65
CA GLU A 116 -17.63 -15.65 -8.02
C GLU A 116 -18.69 -16.70 -7.66
N LEU A 117 -19.42 -16.45 -6.60
CA LEU A 117 -20.75 -17.00 -6.43
C LEU A 117 -21.52 -16.57 -7.69
N ALA A 118 -21.53 -17.46 -8.68
CA ALA A 118 -22.65 -17.62 -9.57
C ALA A 118 -23.87 -17.93 -8.70
N SER A 119 -24.45 -16.90 -8.10
CA SER A 119 -25.88 -16.80 -7.80
C SER A 119 -26.43 -16.07 -9.02
N ASP A 120 -26.89 -16.72 -10.08
CA ASP A 120 -28.12 -17.51 -10.14
C ASP A 120 -29.16 -17.01 -9.13
N GLN A 121 -29.75 -15.84 -9.43
CA GLN A 121 -31.20 -15.57 -9.47
C GLN A 121 -31.51 -14.14 -9.89
#